data_AF-A0A524KH95-F1
#
_entry.id   AF-A0A524KH95-F1
#
_cell.length_a   1.000
_cell.length_b   1.000
_cell.length_c   1.000
_cell.angle_alpha   90.00
_cell.angle_beta   90.00
_cell.angle_gamma   90.00
#
_symmetry.space_group_name_H-M   'P 1'
#
loop_
_entity.id
_entity.type
_entity.pdbx_description
1 polymer ?
#
loop_
_entity_poly.entity_id
_entity_poly.type
_entity_poly.pdbx_seq_one_letter_code
_entity_poly.pdbx_strand_id
1 'polypeptide(L)'
;MPPKRKVKRRRPTEVQRDLAVPVDDRTTEIYYVMGQAEQLYGRKRYHQAIAVCQRLAELDPSNMMPEQMIDGCRREIRKRRAIYVSLVLGFAIAAVGTVVAYYSLTVIRVQPEPGTLRLRERQTQG
;
A
#
# COMPACT_ATOMS: atom_id res chain seq x y z
N MET A 1 72.40 -27.18 24.87
CA MET A 1 71.97 -26.11 23.95
C MET A 1 71.15 -26.73 22.83
N PRO A 2 69.83 -26.50 22.70
CA PRO A 2 69.06 -27.07 21.59
C PRO A 2 69.23 -26.23 20.30
N PRO A 3 69.16 -26.85 19.10
CA PRO A 3 69.44 -26.18 17.83
C PRO A 3 68.29 -25.25 17.40
N LYS A 4 68.63 -24.06 16.93
CA LYS A 4 67.68 -23.04 16.43
C LYS A 4 67.06 -23.50 15.10
N ARG A 5 65.84 -24.01 15.15
CA ARG A 5 65.03 -24.36 13.96
C ARG A 5 64.64 -23.07 13.22
N LYS A 6 65.13 -22.89 11.99
CA LYS A 6 64.78 -21.73 11.16
C LYS A 6 63.28 -21.79 10.80
N VAL A 7 62.46 -21.07 11.55
CA VAL A 7 61.04 -20.87 11.22
C VAL A 7 61.01 -19.99 9.97
N LYS A 8 60.76 -20.61 8.81
CA LYS A 8 60.47 -19.93 7.55
C LYS A 8 59.23 -19.07 7.78
N ARG A 9 59.40 -17.76 7.98
CA ARG A 9 58.30 -16.78 8.06
C ARG A 9 57.48 -16.92 6.78
N ARG A 10 56.32 -17.58 6.86
CA ARG A 10 55.34 -17.60 5.78
C ARG A 10 54.89 -16.15 5.57
N ARG A 11 54.80 -15.72 4.31
CA ARG A 11 54.40 -14.34 3.97
C ARG A 11 52.97 -14.10 4.49
N PRO A 12 52.67 -12.92 5.07
CA PRO A 12 51.31 -12.61 5.57
C PRO A 12 50.22 -12.69 4.49
N THR A 13 50.60 -12.54 3.22
CA THR A 13 49.70 -12.49 2.07
C THR A 13 49.01 -13.81 1.71
N GLU A 14 49.52 -14.93 2.20
CA GLU A 14 48.95 -16.26 1.89
C GLU A 14 47.93 -16.68 2.95
N VAL A 15 48.21 -16.40 4.23
CA VAL A 15 47.30 -16.69 5.36
C VAL A 15 46.02 -15.86 5.29
N GLN A 16 46.08 -14.66 4.69
CA GLN A 16 44.91 -13.78 4.56
C GLN A 16 43.87 -14.29 3.54
N ARG A 17 44.26 -15.15 2.59
CA ARG A 17 43.32 -15.70 1.59
C ARG A 17 42.54 -16.90 2.11
N ASP A 18 43.11 -17.65 3.05
CA ASP A 18 42.48 -18.83 3.63
C ASP A 18 41.39 -18.51 4.67
N LEU A 19 41.30 -17.23 5.11
CA LEU A 19 40.21 -16.72 5.95
C LEU A 19 39.04 -16.14 5.16
N ALA A 20 39.07 -16.20 3.83
CA ALA A 20 37.89 -15.91 3.03
C ALA A 20 36.87 -17.02 3.27
N VAL A 21 36.04 -16.85 4.30
CA VAL A 21 34.80 -17.61 4.46
C VAL A 21 34.10 -17.51 3.10
N PRO A 22 33.84 -18.63 2.40
CA PRO A 22 33.04 -18.58 1.19
C PRO A 22 31.69 -18.03 1.61
N VAL A 23 31.46 -16.75 1.32
CA VAL A 23 30.15 -16.16 1.48
C VAL A 23 29.31 -16.90 0.47
N ASP A 24 28.45 -17.79 0.95
CA ASP A 24 27.56 -18.55 0.10
C ASP A 24 26.74 -17.53 -0.70
N ASP A 25 26.77 -17.65 -2.02
CA ASP A 25 26.20 -16.68 -2.96
C ASP A 25 24.71 -16.45 -2.66
N ARG A 26 24.04 -17.51 -2.21
CA ARG A 26 22.64 -17.50 -1.75
C ARG A 26 22.40 -16.62 -0.53
N THR A 27 23.32 -16.62 0.43
CA THR A 27 23.18 -15.79 1.64
C THR A 27 23.30 -14.32 1.26
N THR A 28 24.22 -13.97 0.36
CA THR A 28 24.36 -12.60 -0.17
C THR A 28 23.09 -12.16 -0.91
N GLU A 29 22.52 -13.05 -1.73
CA GLU A 29 21.28 -12.79 -2.46
C GLU A 29 20.10 -12.52 -1.50
N ILE A 30 19.94 -13.34 -0.46
CA ILE A 30 18.90 -13.17 0.57
C ILE A 30 19.02 -11.79 1.25
N TYR A 31 20.22 -11.39 1.69
CA TYR A 31 20.43 -10.07 2.30
C TYR A 31 20.13 -8.92 1.35
N TYR A 32 20.51 -9.05 0.07
CA TYR A 32 20.23 -8.04 -0.95
C TYR A 32 18.72 -7.86 -1.19
N VAL A 33 18.00 -8.96 -1.36
CA VAL A 33 16.55 -8.97 -1.57
C VAL A 33 15.82 -8.41 -0.35
N MET A 34 16.29 -8.74 0.86
CA MET A 34 15.74 -8.21 2.10
C MET A 34 15.89 -6.69 2.20
N GLY A 35 17.09 -6.16 1.94
CA GLY A 35 17.33 -4.71 1.93
C GLY A 35 16.53 -3.97 0.86
N GLN A 36 16.35 -4.58 -0.32
CA GLN A 36 15.49 -4.05 -1.37
C GLN A 36 14.03 -3.96 -0.91
N ALA A 37 13.52 -4.99 -0.24
CA ALA A 37 12.15 -5.02 0.26
C ALA A 37 11.90 -3.95 1.33
N GLU A 38 12.84 -3.75 2.28
CA GLU A 38 12.80 -2.68 3.27
C GLU A 38 12.84 -1.30 2.64
N GLN A 39 13.70 -1.09 1.64
CA GLN A 39 13.77 0.18 0.93
C GLN A 39 12.45 0.51 0.21
N LEU A 40 11.83 -0.49 -0.42
CA LEU A 40 10.52 -0.34 -1.07
C LEU A 40 9.42 -0.05 -0.05
N TYR A 41 9.46 -0.70 1.12
CA TYR A 41 8.55 -0.44 2.23
C TYR A 41 8.67 1.01 2.72
N GLY A 42 9.89 1.49 2.98
CA GLY A 42 10.16 2.86 3.40
C GLY A 42 9.73 3.91 2.37
N ARG A 43 9.84 3.59 1.07
CA ARG A 43 9.32 4.42 -0.02
C ARG A 43 7.81 4.31 -0.23
N LYS A 44 7.08 3.58 0.63
CA LYS A 44 5.63 3.35 0.55
C LYS A 44 5.19 2.64 -0.74
N ARG A 45 6.12 1.94 -1.42
CA ARG A 45 5.85 1.15 -2.63
C ARG A 45 5.40 -0.26 -2.24
N TYR A 46 4.33 -0.34 -1.46
CA TYR A 46 3.90 -1.57 -0.79
C TYR A 46 3.64 -2.74 -1.75
N HIS A 47 3.09 -2.48 -2.94
CA HIS A 47 2.87 -3.53 -3.95
C HIS A 47 4.19 -4.17 -4.44
N GLN A 48 5.24 -3.37 -4.62
CA GLN A 48 6.54 -3.88 -5.04
C GLN A 48 7.28 -4.54 -3.90
N ALA A 49 7.18 -3.99 -2.69
CA ALA A 49 7.72 -4.61 -1.49
C ALA A 49 7.15 -6.02 -1.29
N ILE A 50 5.83 -6.21 -1.47
CA ILE A 50 5.19 -7.54 -1.41
C ILE A 50 5.79 -8.50 -2.44
N ALA A 51 5.98 -8.07 -3.70
CA ALA A 51 6.55 -8.93 -4.73
C ALA A 51 7.99 -9.37 -4.41
N VAL A 52 8.79 -8.46 -3.82
CA VAL A 52 10.15 -8.79 -3.38
C VAL A 52 10.15 -9.71 -2.15
N CYS A 53 9.27 -9.48 -1.18
CA CYS A 53 9.09 -10.38 -0.04
C CYS A 53 8.61 -11.78 -0.45
N GLN A 54 7.78 -11.88 -1.49
CA GLN A 54 7.35 -13.18 -2.03
C GLN A 54 8.54 -13.95 -2.61
N ARG A 55 9.42 -13.28 -3.38
CA ARG A 55 10.67 -13.88 -3.85
C ARG A 55 11.59 -14.28 -2.69
N LEU A 56 11.66 -13.47 -1.64
CA LEU A 56 12.44 -13.79 -0.45
C LEU A 56 11.93 -15.07 0.24
N ALA A 57 10.61 -15.25 0.31
CA ALA A 57 10.00 -16.46 0.85
C ALA A 57 10.21 -17.70 -0.04
N GLU A 58 10.38 -17.52 -1.36
CA GLU A 58 10.77 -18.61 -2.27
C GLU A 58 12.25 -19.02 -2.10
N LEU A 59 13.12 -18.06 -1.83
CA LEU A 59 14.55 -18.30 -1.58
C LEU A 59 14.83 -18.90 -0.20
N ASP A 60 14.12 -18.43 0.83
CA ASP A 60 14.22 -18.91 2.19
C ASP A 60 12.83 -19.07 2.84
N PRO A 61 12.19 -20.25 2.67
CA PRO A 61 10.87 -20.51 3.22
C PRO A 61 10.87 -20.70 4.74
N SER A 62 12.03 -20.84 5.38
CA SER A 62 12.14 -20.91 6.85
C SER A 62 12.08 -19.53 7.49
N ASN A 63 12.19 -18.46 6.70
CA ASN A 63 12.24 -17.11 7.20
C ASN A 63 10.83 -16.54 7.39
N MET A 64 10.50 -16.15 8.63
CA MET A 64 9.22 -15.53 8.96
C MET A 64 9.16 -14.03 8.65
N MET A 65 10.32 -13.40 8.40
CA MET A 65 10.43 -11.96 8.10
C MET A 65 9.60 -11.51 6.88
N PRO A 66 9.65 -12.18 5.71
CA PRO A 66 8.84 -11.79 4.55
C PRO A 66 7.34 -11.78 4.81
N GLU A 67 6.82 -12.76 5.57
CA GLU A 67 5.40 -12.84 5.89
C GLU A 67 4.94 -11.64 6.75
N GLN A 68 5.71 -11.31 7.80
CA GLN A 68 5.43 -10.16 8.65
C GLN A 68 5.42 -8.85 7.87
N MET A 69 6.37 -8.69 6.94
CA MET A 69 6.47 -7.48 6.13
C MET A 69 5.35 -7.38 5.09
N ILE A 70 4.93 -8.50 4.50
CA ILE A 70 3.75 -8.56 3.61
C ILE A 70 2.49 -8.14 4.36
N ASP A 71 2.31 -8.62 5.59
CA ASP A 71 1.17 -8.25 6.43
C ASP A 71 1.16 -6.77 6.78
N GLY A 72 2.32 -6.20 7.12
CA GLY A 72 2.49 -4.76 7.30
C GLY A 72 2.07 -3.97 6.05
N CYS A 73 2.57 -4.36 4.88
CA CYS A 73 2.21 -3.75 3.60
C CYS A 73 0.69 -3.81 3.33
N ARG A 74 0.07 -4.97 3.56
CA ARG A 74 -1.37 -5.18 3.32
C ARG A 74 -2.23 -4.32 4.24
N ARG A 75 -1.85 -4.17 5.51
CA ARG A 75 -2.55 -3.30 6.46
C ARG A 75 -2.56 -1.84 5.97
N GLU A 76 -1.43 -1.33 5.50
CA GLU A 76 -1.35 0.05 5.00
C GLU A 76 -2.14 0.28 3.71
N ILE A 77 -2.10 -0.67 2.77
CA ILE A 77 -2.95 -0.63 1.57
C ILE A 77 -4.43 -0.62 1.96
N ARG A 78 -4.83 -1.47 2.91
CA ARG A 78 -6.22 -1.58 3.36
C ARG A 78 -6.73 -0.28 3.98
N LYS A 79 -5.93 0.37 4.85
CA LYS A 79 -6.30 1.66 5.46
C LYS A 79 -6.57 2.72 4.40
N ARG A 80 -5.67 2.87 3.43
CA ARG A 80 -5.82 3.85 2.34
C ARG A 80 -7.02 3.55 1.45
N ARG A 81 -7.24 2.27 1.12
CA ARG A 81 -8.41 1.85 0.35
C ARG A 81 -9.72 2.10 1.10
N ALA A 82 -9.77 1.82 2.39
CA ALA A 82 -10.96 2.07 3.21
C ALA A 82 -11.35 3.55 3.23
N ILE A 83 -10.37 4.45 3.39
CA ILE A 83 -10.58 5.90 3.32
C ILE A 83 -11.11 6.31 1.94
N TYR A 84 -10.51 5.79 0.87
CA TYR A 84 -10.94 6.12 -0.48
C TYR A 84 -12.37 5.63 -0.77
N VAL A 85 -12.70 4.39 -0.38
CA VAL A 85 -14.03 3.81 -0.57
C VAL A 85 -15.08 4.61 0.21
N SER A 86 -14.81 5.00 1.46
CA SER A 86 -15.77 5.80 2.24
C SER A 86 -16.00 7.18 1.63
N LEU A 87 -14.95 7.84 1.12
CA LEU A 87 -15.06 9.11 0.43
C LEU A 87 -15.93 8.99 -0.84
N VAL A 88 -15.63 8.02 -1.71
CA VAL A 88 -16.38 7.81 -2.96
C VAL A 88 -17.84 7.48 -2.67
N LEU A 89 -18.10 6.64 -1.68
CA LEU A 89 -19.46 6.30 -1.27
C LEU A 89 -20.23 7.52 -0.74
N GLY A 90 -19.59 8.36 0.07
CA GLY A 90 -20.18 9.60 0.57
C GLY A 90 -20.55 10.57 -0.54
N PHE A 91 -19.65 10.78 -1.51
CA PHE A 91 -19.93 11.61 -2.68
C PHE A 91 -21.06 11.05 -3.54
N ALA A 92 -21.10 9.73 -3.74
CA ALA A 92 -22.18 9.09 -4.49
C ALA A 92 -23.55 9.30 -3.83
N ILE A 93 -23.64 9.12 -2.50
CA ILE A 93 -24.87 9.34 -1.75
C ILE A 93 -25.31 10.81 -1.84
N ALA A 94 -24.39 11.75 -1.68
CA ALA A 94 -24.70 13.17 -1.79
C ALA A 94 -25.18 13.57 -3.20
N ALA A 95 -24.56 13.03 -4.25
CA ALA A 95 -24.98 13.24 -5.64
C ALA A 95 -26.40 12.70 -5.89
N VAL A 96 -26.70 11.49 -5.41
CA VAL A 96 -28.07 10.93 -5.53
C VAL A 96 -29.06 11.78 -4.75
N GLY A 97 -28.73 12.17 -3.51
CA GLY A 97 -29.60 13.02 -2.69
C GLY A 97 -29.90 14.37 -3.32
N THR A 98 -28.89 15.01 -3.92
CA THR A 98 -29.08 16.28 -4.64
C THR A 98 -29.95 16.14 -5.88
N VAL A 99 -29.76 15.07 -6.66
CA VAL A 99 -30.61 14.77 -7.83
C VAL A 99 -32.06 14.56 -7.40
N VAL A 100 -32.31 13.74 -6.37
CA VAL A 100 -33.66 13.49 -5.85
C VAL A 100 -34.30 14.78 -5.34
N ALA A 101 -33.59 15.58 -4.55
CA ALA A 101 -34.09 16.86 -4.06
C ALA A 101 -34.43 17.82 -5.20
N TYR A 102 -33.60 17.88 -6.25
CA TYR A 102 -33.85 18.69 -7.43
C TYR A 102 -35.15 18.28 -8.16
N TYR A 103 -35.37 16.98 -8.35
CA TYR A 103 -36.62 16.49 -8.95
C TYR A 103 -37.85 16.80 -8.07
N SER A 104 -37.76 16.62 -6.76
CA SER A 104 -38.87 16.94 -5.85
C SER A 104 -39.26 18.42 -5.88
N LEU A 105 -38.27 19.33 -5.91
CA LEU A 105 -38.52 20.77 -5.96
C LEU A 105 -39.13 21.22 -7.29
N THR A 106 -38.72 20.61 -8.41
CA THR A 106 -39.28 20.94 -9.73
C THR A 106 -40.73 20.44 -9.86
N VAL A 107 -41.06 19.26 -9.33
CA VAL A 107 -42.43 18.72 -9.35
C VAL A 107 -43.40 19.56 -8.51
N ILE A 108 -43.02 20.00 -7.31
CA ILE A 108 -43.89 20.80 -6.44
C ILE A 108 -44.28 22.14 -7.09
N ARG A 109 -43.36 22.80 -7.82
CA ARG A 109 -43.69 24.06 -8.51
C ARG A 109 -44.69 23.90 -9.66
N VAL A 110 -44.84 22.70 -10.21
CA VAL A 110 -45.69 22.45 -11.39
C VAL A 110 -47.16 22.16 -11.02
N GLN A 111 -47.46 21.93 -9.73
CA GLN A 111 -48.84 21.85 -9.23
C GLN A 111 -49.28 23.21 -8.64
N PRO A 112 -49.84 24.15 -9.42
CA PRO A 112 -50.54 25.27 -8.84
C PRO A 112 -51.78 24.76 -8.12
N GLU A 113 -51.93 25.14 -6.85
CA GLU A 113 -53.13 24.92 -6.03
C GLU A 113 -54.41 25.16 -6.87
N PRO A 114 -55.27 24.14 -7.08
CA PRO A 114 -56.44 24.23 -7.97
C PRO A 114 -57.48 25.26 -7.51
N GLY A 115 -57.34 25.80 -6.30
CA GLY A 115 -58.22 26.83 -5.72
C GLY A 115 -57.84 28.28 -6.03
N THR A 116 -56.62 28.58 -6.48
CA THR A 116 -56.16 29.98 -6.62
C THR A 116 -56.56 30.64 -7.95
N LEU A 117 -56.80 29.85 -9.01
CA LEU A 117 -57.18 30.36 -10.33
C LEU A 117 -58.62 30.90 -10.36
N ARG A 118 -59.53 30.33 -9.56
CA ARG A 118 -60.96 30.70 -9.60
C ARG A 118 -61.30 32.02 -8.90
N LEU A 119 -60.44 32.51 -8.00
CA LEU A 119 -60.70 33.77 -7.29
C LEU A 119 -60.47 35.00 -8.19
N ARG A 120 -59.60 34.90 -9.21
CA ARG A 120 -59.30 36.02 -10.11
C ARG A 120 -60.38 36.24 -11.17
N GLU A 121 -61.03 35.18 -11.64
CA GLU A 121 -62.15 35.28 -12.59
C GLU A 121 -63.40 35.89 -11.96
N ARG A 122 -63.65 35.61 -10.66
CA ARG A 122 -64.80 36.21 -9.96
C ARG A 122 -64.65 37.70 -9.65
N GLN A 123 -63.43 38.21 -9.53
CA GLN A 123 -63.16 39.63 -9.24
C GLN A 123 -63.15 40.51 -10.51
N THR A 124 -63.12 39.91 -11.70
CA THR A 124 -63.13 40.65 -12.98
C THR A 124 -64.50 40.70 -13.65
N GLN A 125 -65.51 40.03 -13.07
CA GLN A 125 -66.90 40.00 -13.57
C GLN A 125 -67.91 40.75 -12.68
N GLY A 126 -67.47 41.48 -11.65
CA GLY A 126 -68.33 42.34 -10.82
C GLY A 126 -67.92 43.80 -10.97
#